data_AF-A0A7U7GEC2-F1
#
_entry.id   AF-A0A7U7GEC2-F1
#
_cell.length_a   1.000
_cell.length_b   1.000
_cell.length_c   1.000
_cell.angle_alpha   90.00
_cell.angle_beta   90.00
_cell.angle_gamma   90.00
#
_symmetry.space_group_name_H-M   'P 1'
#
loop_
_entity.id
_entity.type
_entity.pdbx_description
1 polymer ?
#
loop_
_entity_poly.entity_id
_entity_poly.type
_entity_poly.pdbx_seq_one_letter_code
_entity_poly.pdbx_strand_id
1 'polypeptide(L)'
;MLFRSAALAAGCDMVLACNDRRAAMSILDHLRRPPDPVSQVRLIRLHGRGYLNVHRLRHQPVWQRATQLVQDYDAFPLLDMDI
;
A
#
# COMPACT_ATOMS: atom_id res chain seq x y z
N MET A 1 5.93 -16.29 -21.81
CA MET A 1 6.61 -15.33 -20.90
C MET A 1 6.15 -13.89 -21.22
N LEU A 2 4.93 -13.48 -20.83
CA LEU A 2 4.38 -12.17 -21.25
C LEU A 2 3.65 -11.37 -20.16
N PHE A 3 3.29 -11.97 -19.01
CA PHE A 3 2.40 -11.32 -18.03
C PHE A 3 3.03 -10.14 -17.27
N ARG A 4 4.36 -10.11 -17.11
CA ARG A 4 5.06 -9.08 -16.31
C ARG A 4 4.93 -7.66 -16.89
N SER A 5 4.95 -7.55 -18.21
CA SER A 5 4.83 -6.28 -18.90
C SER A 5 3.39 -5.88 -19.17
N ALA A 6 2.43 -6.81 -19.05
CA ALA A 6 1.03 -6.56 -19.38
C ALA A 6 0.39 -5.51 -18.47
N ALA A 7 0.58 -5.60 -17.16
CA ALA A 7 0.08 -4.60 -16.21
C ALA A 7 0.69 -3.21 -16.48
N LEU A 8 2.00 -3.17 -16.70
CA LEU A 8 2.74 -1.95 -17.02
C LEU A 8 2.31 -1.32 -18.36
N ALA A 9 2.03 -2.15 -19.38
CA ALA A 9 1.51 -1.72 -20.67
C ALA A 9 0.05 -1.26 -20.59
N ALA A 10 -0.74 -1.85 -19.68
CA ALA A 10 -2.10 -1.42 -19.37
C ALA A 10 -2.13 -0.10 -18.56
N GLY A 11 -0.98 0.45 -18.17
CA GLY A 11 -0.86 1.75 -17.52
C GLY A 11 -0.59 1.71 -16.01
N CYS A 12 -0.30 0.54 -15.43
CA CYS A 12 0.13 0.46 -14.04
C CYS A 12 1.50 1.14 -13.84
N ASP A 13 1.65 1.85 -12.73
CA ASP A 13 2.92 2.49 -12.32
C ASP A 13 3.86 1.53 -11.56
N MET A 14 3.31 0.45 -10.98
CA MET A 14 4.03 -0.56 -10.19
C MET A 14 3.37 -1.94 -10.38
N VAL A 15 4.14 -3.01 -10.20
CA VAL A 15 3.65 -4.40 -10.14
C VAL A 15 3.91 -4.97 -8.74
N LEU A 16 2.92 -5.64 -8.17
CA LEU A 16 3.05 -6.34 -6.89
C LEU A 16 3.38 -7.81 -7.12
N ALA A 17 4.42 -8.31 -6.47
CA ALA A 17 4.84 -9.71 -6.49
C ALA A 17 4.94 -10.22 -5.05
N CYS A 18 3.79 -10.60 -4.50
CA CYS A 18 3.66 -11.03 -3.10
C CYS A 18 3.82 -12.54 -2.99
N ASN A 19 4.26 -13.01 -1.81
CA ASN A 19 4.30 -14.43 -1.43
C ASN A 19 5.20 -15.35 -2.29
N ASP A 20 5.97 -14.79 -3.23
CA ASP A 20 6.97 -15.53 -4.01
C ASP A 20 8.21 -14.67 -4.29
N ARG A 21 9.27 -14.90 -3.50
CA ARG A 21 10.55 -14.18 -3.64
C ARG A 21 11.25 -14.50 -4.97
N ARG A 22 11.17 -15.75 -5.45
CA ARG A 22 11.86 -16.15 -6.68
C ARG A 22 11.22 -15.47 -7.89
N ALA A 23 9.89 -15.41 -7.92
CA ALA A 23 9.16 -14.67 -8.94
C ALA A 23 9.51 -13.17 -8.91
N ALA A 24 9.59 -12.56 -7.73
CA ALA A 24 9.98 -11.16 -7.57
C ALA A 24 11.40 -10.88 -8.09
N MET A 25 12.40 -11.71 -7.70
CA MET A 25 13.77 -11.59 -8.21
C MET A 25 13.82 -11.70 -9.73
N SER A 26 13.14 -12.69 -10.29
CA SER A 26 13.11 -12.87 -11.73
C SER A 26 12.42 -11.70 -12.46
N ILE A 27 11.46 -10.98 -11.83
CA ILE A 27 10.90 -9.73 -12.39
C ILE A 27 12.01 -8.68 -12.47
N LEU A 28 12.74 -8.46 -11.37
CA LEU A 28 13.80 -7.45 -11.31
C LEU A 28 14.91 -7.71 -12.34
N ASP A 29 15.31 -8.96 -12.52
CA ASP A 29 16.40 -9.34 -13.44
C ASP A 29 16.02 -9.15 -14.92
N HIS A 30 14.73 -9.26 -15.25
CA HIS A 30 14.27 -9.34 -16.65
C HIS A 30 13.37 -8.19 -17.09
N LEU A 31 12.88 -7.34 -16.18
CA LEU A 31 12.04 -6.21 -16.53
C LEU A 31 12.88 -5.07 -17.11
N ARG A 32 13.01 -5.07 -18.45
CA ARG A 32 13.72 -4.04 -19.20
C ARG A 32 12.72 -2.95 -19.63
N ARG A 33 12.38 -2.04 -18.72
CA ARG A 33 11.59 -0.82 -19.04
C ARG A 33 12.30 0.41 -18.48
N PRO A 34 12.55 1.45 -19.28
CA PRO A 34 13.03 2.71 -18.75
C PRO A 34 11.97 3.34 -17.83
N PRO A 35 12.37 4.00 -16.72
CA PRO A 35 11.42 4.63 -15.82
C PRO A 35 10.64 5.73 -16.55
N ASP A 36 9.31 5.69 -16.42
CA ASP A 36 8.42 6.73 -16.93
C ASP A 36 8.42 7.92 -15.95
N PRO A 37 8.74 9.15 -16.39
CA PRO A 37 8.80 10.30 -15.49
C PRO A 37 7.47 10.63 -14.80
N VAL A 38 6.34 10.40 -15.46
CA VAL A 38 5.01 10.63 -14.88
C VAL A 38 4.73 9.59 -13.82
N SER A 39 5.05 8.31 -14.07
CA SER A 39 4.98 7.25 -13.06
C SER A 39 5.85 7.57 -11.85
N GLN A 40 7.07 8.08 -12.05
CA GLN A 40 7.96 8.47 -10.94
C GLN A 40 7.34 9.57 -10.07
N VAL A 41 6.73 10.59 -10.67
CA VAL A 41 6.03 11.65 -9.92
C VAL A 41 4.86 11.07 -9.09
N ARG A 42 4.11 10.11 -9.64
CA ARG A 42 3.03 9.44 -8.89
C ARG A 42 3.58 8.62 -7.73
N LEU A 43 4.65 7.86 -7.95
CA LEU A 43 5.30 7.04 -6.92
C LEU A 43 5.87 7.90 -5.79
N ILE A 44 6.50 9.04 -6.09
CA ILE A 44 7.04 9.96 -5.07
C ILE A 44 5.94 10.49 -4.15
N ARG A 45 4.71 10.67 -4.64
CA ARG A 45 3.58 11.15 -3.81
C ARG A 45 3.10 10.12 -2.80
N LEU A 46 3.44 8.84 -2.97
CA LEU A 46 3.12 7.77 -2.02
C LEU A 46 4.05 7.75 -0.80
N HIS A 47 5.14 8.54 -0.81
CA HIS A 47 5.98 8.65 0.38
C HIS A 47 5.18 9.22 1.56
N GLY A 48 5.22 8.51 2.68
CA GLY A 48 4.63 8.96 3.95
C GLY A 48 5.14 10.35 4.33
N ARG A 49 4.24 11.21 4.80
CA ARG A 49 4.57 12.58 5.22
C ARG A 49 4.67 12.65 6.73
N GLY A 50 5.73 13.31 7.21
CA GLY A 50 5.99 13.48 8.62
C GLY A 50 6.57 12.22 9.28
N TYR A 51 7.40 12.44 10.30
CA TYR A 51 7.89 11.38 11.18
C TYR A 51 7.21 11.55 12.54
N LEU A 52 6.08 10.87 12.74
CA LEU A 52 5.44 10.78 14.04
C LEU A 52 5.97 9.52 14.74
N ASN A 53 6.65 9.71 15.86
CA ASN A 53 7.00 8.60 16.73
C ASN A 53 5.71 7.99 17.30
N VAL A 54 5.52 6.67 17.12
CA VAL A 54 4.29 5.99 17.52
C VAL A 54 3.99 6.12 19.01
N HIS A 55 5.01 6.12 19.88
CA HIS A 55 4.83 6.32 21.31
C HIS A 55 4.29 7.73 21.58
N ARG A 56 4.91 8.76 20.99
CA ARG A 56 4.42 10.14 21.12
C ARG A 56 3.00 10.31 20.56
N LEU A 57 2.68 9.67 19.45
CA LEU A 57 1.34 9.71 18.84
C LEU A 57 0.28 9.14 19.81
N ARG A 58 0.56 7.98 20.42
CA ARG A 58 -0.38 7.31 21.34
C ARG A 58 -0.65 8.07 22.64
N HIS A 59 0.28 8.94 23.04
CA HIS A 59 0.09 9.83 24.19
C HIS A 59 -0.71 11.10 23.86
N GLN A 60 -1.06 11.35 22.59
CA GLN A 60 -1.87 12.51 22.24
C GLN A 60 -3.35 12.28 22.56
N PRO A 61 -4.03 13.20 23.25
CA PRO A 61 -5.46 13.08 23.56
C PRO A 61 -6.34 12.95 22.31
N VAL A 62 -5.93 13.53 21.18
CA VAL A 62 -6.66 13.38 19.91
C VAL A 62 -6.60 11.96 19.37
N TRP A 63 -5.44 11.29 19.47
CA TRP A 63 -5.27 9.91 19.02
C TRP A 63 -6.07 8.95 19.90
N GLN A 64 -6.06 9.15 21.22
CA GLN A 64 -6.78 8.32 22.17
C GLN A 64 -8.30 8.40 21.93
N ARG A 65 -8.84 9.62 21.78
CA ARG A 65 -10.27 9.82 21.46
C ARG A 65 -10.67 9.21 20.12
N ALA A 66 -9.86 9.41 19.07
CA ALA A 66 -10.14 8.84 17.76
C ALA A 66 -10.11 7.30 17.77
N THR A 67 -9.18 6.71 18.52
CA THR A 67 -9.08 5.25 18.64
C THR A 67 -10.27 4.67 19.38
N GLN A 68 -10.70 5.30 20.49
CA GLN A 68 -11.89 4.89 21.22
C GLN A 68 -13.13 4.93 20.32
N LEU A 69 -13.31 6.02 19.56
CA LEU A 69 -14.43 6.15 18.64
C LEU A 69 -14.49 4.99 17.63
N VAL A 70 -13.35 4.63 17.02
CA VAL A 70 -13.29 3.49 16.07
C VAL A 70 -13.57 2.16 16.76
N GLN A 71 -13.05 1.95 17.98
CA GLN A 71 -13.31 0.73 18.75
C GLN A 71 -14.79 0.58 19.11
N ASP A 72 -15.48 1.68 19.43
CA ASP A 72 -16.90 1.67 19.75
C ASP A 72 -17.77 1.27 18.54
N TYR A 73 -17.31 1.53 17.30
CA TYR A 73 -17.99 1.04 16.09
C TYR A 73 -17.90 -0.48 15.94
N ASP A 74 -16.76 -1.08 16.32
CA ASP A 74 -16.52 -2.53 16.19
C ASP A 74 -17.20 -3.34 17.31
N ALA A 75 -17.56 -2.68 18.41
CA ALA A 75 -18.29 -3.28 19.53
C ALA A 75 -19.74 -3.68 19.17
N PHE A 76 -20.26 -3.20 18.05
CA PHE A 76 -21.42 -3.77 17.39
C PHE A 76 -20.91 -4.61 16.22
N PRO A 77 -20.93 -5.96 16.31
CA PRO A 77 -20.62 -6.78 15.15
C PRO A 77 -21.52 -6.29 14.02
N LEU A 78 -20.92 -5.91 12.89
CA LEU A 78 -21.66 -5.68 11.67
C LEU A 78 -22.63 -6.85 11.55
N LEU A 79 -23.94 -6.56 11.67
CA LEU A 79 -25.01 -7.51 11.44
C LEU A 79 -24.59 -8.36 10.25
N ASP A 80 -24.57 -9.69 10.44
CA ASP A 80 -24.22 -10.68 9.43
C ASP A 80 -24.67 -10.17 8.07
N MET A 81 -23.73 -9.70 7.25
CA MET A 81 -24.00 -9.52 5.85
C MET A 81 -23.95 -10.91 5.26
N ASP A 82 -25.08 -11.59 5.33
CA ASP A 82 -25.39 -12.76 4.53
C ASP A 82 -25.19 -12.39 3.06
N ILE A 83 -23.99 -12.68 2.53
CA ILE A 83 -23.70 -12.77 1.10
C ILE A 83 -23.42 -14.23 0.78
#